data_AF-A0A519EY32-F1
#
_entry.id   AF-A0A519EY32-F1
#
_cell.length_a   1.000
_cell.length_b   1.000
_cell.length_c   1.000
_cell.angle_alpha   90.00
_cell.angle_beta   90.00
_cell.angle_gamma   90.00
#
_symmetry.space_group_name_H-M   'P 1'
#
loop_
_entity.id
_entity.type
_entity.pdbx_description
1 polymer ?
#
loop_
_entity_poly.entity_id
_entity_poly.type
_entity_poly.pdbx_seq_one_letter_code
_entity_poly.pdbx_strand_id
1 'polypeptide(L)' 'MSTRAEKAAATMAHARELEPVIQKLVAAGITGLSGIARALNDGGYPAIQGGLWVPAQVDILLQRLDLR' A
#
# COMPACT_ATOMS: atom_id res chain seq x y z
N MET A 1 -17.88 14.74 10.84
CA MET A 1 -17.40 13.36 11.10
C MET A 1 -17.51 12.58 9.81
N SER A 2 -16.41 12.20 9.15
CA SER A 2 -16.50 11.28 8.00
C SER A 2 -16.95 9.90 8.45
N THR A 3 -17.90 9.33 7.73
CA THR A 3 -18.47 8.02 8.02
C THR A 3 -17.41 6.92 7.80
N ARG A 4 -17.57 5.77 8.47
CA ARG A 4 -16.66 4.62 8.29
C ARG A 4 -16.60 4.16 6.83
N ALA A 5 -17.70 4.31 6.09
CA ALA A 5 -17.79 3.97 4.68
C ALA A 5 -16.92 4.89 3.79
N GLU A 6 -16.96 6.21 4.00
CA GLU A 6 -16.12 7.17 3.25
C GLU A 6 -14.63 6.89 3.44
N LYS A 7 -14.21 6.62 4.68
CA LYS A 7 -12.81 6.30 4.99
C LYS A 7 -12.35 5.01 4.29
N ALA A 8 -13.22 4.00 4.25
CA ALA A 8 -12.94 2.75 3.55
C ALA A 8 -12.83 2.94 2.03
N ALA A 9 -13.70 3.76 1.44
CA ALA A 9 -13.67 4.08 0.02
C ALA A 9 -12.39 4.82 -0.38
N ALA A 10 -12.01 5.88 0.35
CA ALA A 10 -10.76 6.61 0.10
C ALA A 10 -9.52 5.72 0.23
N THR A 11 -9.56 4.81 1.21
CA THR A 11 -8.50 3.84 1.44
C THR A 11 -8.35 2.85 0.29
N MET A 12 -9.47 2.39 -0.28
CA MET A 12 -9.48 1.47 -1.43
C MET A 12 -9.03 2.17 -2.71
N ALA A 13 -9.41 3.44 -2.91
CA ALA A 13 -8.95 4.24 -4.03
C ALA A 13 -7.42 4.39 -4.02
N HIS A 14 -6.85 4.78 -2.87
CA HIS A 14 -5.39 4.86 -2.70
C HIS A 14 -4.69 3.51 -2.91
N ALA A 15 -5.30 2.42 -2.46
CA ALA A 15 -4.76 1.08 -2.70
C ALA A 15 -4.64 0.80 -4.20
N ARG A 16 -5.70 1.06 -4.98
CA ARG A 16 -5.73 0.87 -6.43
C ARG A 16 -4.71 1.75 -7.17
N GLU A 17 -4.49 2.98 -6.69
CA GLU A 17 -3.46 3.86 -7.25
C GLU A 17 -2.04 3.29 -7.09
N LEU A 18 -1.80 2.56 -6.00
CA LEU A 18 -0.52 1.91 -5.73
C LEU A 18 -0.35 0.54 -6.40
N GLU A 19 -1.43 -0.07 -6.91
CA GLU A 19 -1.37 -1.39 -7.52
C GLU A 19 -0.27 -1.52 -8.60
N PRO A 20 -0.13 -0.59 -9.57
CA PRO A 20 0.92 -0.69 -10.58
C PRO A 20 2.33 -0.56 -10.00
N VAL A 21 2.49 0.18 -8.89
CA VAL A 21 3.76 0.31 -8.17
C VAL A 21 4.11 -1.01 -7.49
N ILE A 22 3.16 -1.61 -6.78
CA ILE A 22 3.35 -2.91 -6.13
C ILE A 22 3.69 -3.99 -7.15
N GLN A 23 2.97 -4.06 -8.28
CA GLN A 23 3.27 -5.03 -9.34
C GLN A 23 4.69 -4.88 -9.89
N LYS A 24 5.17 -3.64 -10.09
CA LYS A 24 6.56 -3.39 -10.50
C LYS A 24 7.57 -3.85 -9.46
N LEU A 25 7.30 -3.63 -8.17
CA LEU A 25 8.17 -4.08 -7.08
C LEU A 25 8.23 -5.61 -7.01
N VAL A 26 7.09 -6.29 -7.12
CA VAL A 26 7.01 -7.75 -7.16
C VAL A 26 7.75 -8.31 -8.38
N ALA A 27 7.57 -7.71 -9.56
CA ALA A 27 8.29 -8.10 -10.78
C ALA A 27 9.81 -7.89 -10.66
N ALA A 28 10.25 -6.91 -9.86
CA ALA A 28 11.65 -6.68 -9.53
C ALA A 28 12.18 -7.63 -8.43
N GLY A 29 11.38 -8.59 -7.96
CA GLY A 29 11.74 -9.58 -6.94
C GLY A 29 11.55 -9.09 -5.49
N ILE A 30 10.98 -7.91 -5.28
CA ILE A 30 10.70 -7.36 -3.95
C ILE A 30 9.34 -7.87 -3.48
N THR A 31 9.33 -9.07 -2.90
CA THR A 31 8.09 -9.76 -2.47
C THR A 31 7.84 -9.72 -0.95
N GLY A 32 8.87 -9.40 -0.16
CA GLY A 32 8.75 -9.31 1.29
C GLY A 32 8.08 -8.01 1.74
N LEU A 33 7.21 -8.08 2.75
CA LEU A 33 6.47 -6.93 3.30
C LEU A 33 7.39 -5.75 3.68
N SER A 34 8.50 -6.04 4.37
CA SER A 34 9.49 -5.02 4.75
C SER A 34 10.23 -4.44 3.54
N GLY A 35 10.49 -5.26 2.52
CA GLY A 35 11.13 -4.81 1.28
C GLY A 35 10.22 -3.88 0.49
N ILE A 36 8.94 -4.23 0.37
CA ILE A 36 7.93 -3.39 -0.27
C ILE A 36 7.75 -2.09 0.52
N ALA A 37 7.63 -2.15 1.85
CA ALA A 37 7.49 -0.97 2.69
C ALA A 37 8.66 0.00 2.49
N ARG A 38 9.90 -0.52 2.50
CA ARG A 38 11.10 0.26 2.22
C ARG A 38 11.06 0.85 0.81
N ALA A 39 10.73 0.07 -0.20
CA ALA A 39 10.69 0.55 -1.58
C ALA A 39 9.62 1.64 -1.80
N LEU A 40 8.48 1.55 -1.12
CA LEU A 40 7.46 2.60 -1.13
C LEU A 40 7.98 3.89 -0.46
N ASN A 41 8.66 3.75 0.68
CA ASN A 41 9.24 4.89 1.40
C ASN A 41 10.37 5.57 0.60
N ASP A 42 11.29 4.77 0.05
CA ASP A 42 12.41 5.24 -0.77
C ASP A 42 11.90 5.88 -2.07
N GLY A 43 10.76 5.42 -2.59
CA GLY A 43 10.06 6.00 -3.74
C GLY A 43 9.18 7.22 -3.42
N GLY A 44 9.07 7.63 -2.15
CA GLY A 44 8.29 8.79 -1.74
C GLY A 44 6.77 8.60 -1.78
N TYR A 45 6.28 7.36 -1.80
CA TYR A 45 4.85 7.07 -1.79
C TYR A 45 4.30 7.17 -0.36
N PRO A 46 3.43 8.15 -0.05
CA PRO A 46 2.91 8.30 1.31
C PRO A 46 1.93 7.18 1.65
N ALA A 47 1.92 6.77 2.93
CA ALA A 47 0.85 5.94 3.46
C ALA A 47 -0.46 6.74 3.56
N ILE A 48 -1.60 6.03 3.56
CA ILE A 48 -2.96 6.63 3.54
C ILE A 48 -3.20 7.61 4.69
N GLN A 49 -2.65 7.33 5.87
CA GLN A 49 -2.77 8.21 7.04
C GLN A 49 -1.57 9.17 7.18
N GLY A 50 -0.74 9.28 6.15
CA GLY A 50 0.54 9.97 6.20
C GLY A 50 1.64 9.12 6.85
N GLY A 51 2.87 9.62 6.76
CA GLY A 51 4.06 8.95 7.29
C GLY A 51 4.59 7.83 6.41
N LEU A 52 5.52 7.05 6.99
CA LEU A 52 6.21 5.95 6.34
C LEU A 52 5.36 4.67 6.35
N TRP A 53 5.46 3.89 5.29
CA TRP A 53 4.96 2.52 5.22
C TRP A 53 5.66 1.63 6.24
N VAL A 54 4.86 0.89 7.00
CA VAL A 54 5.32 -0.22 7.84
C VAL A 54 4.83 -1.57 7.28
N PRO A 55 5.50 -2.71 7.58
CA PRO A 55 5.15 -4.02 7.01
C PRO A 55 3.69 -4.43 7.20
N ALA A 56 3.09 -4.10 8.35
CA ALA A 56 1.68 -4.40 8.62
C ALA A 56 0.71 -3.63 7.71
N GLN A 57 1.04 -2.39 7.34
CA GLN A 57 0.25 -1.62 6.38
C GLN A 57 0.37 -2.18 4.97
N VAL A 58 1.56 -2.66 4.60
CA VAL A 58 1.77 -3.35 3.33
C VAL A 58 0.94 -4.63 3.27
N ASP A 59 0.90 -5.41 4.35
CA ASP A 59 0.07 -6.61 4.38
C ASP A 59 -1.41 -6.31 4.11
N ILE A 60 -1.95 -5.31 4.82
CA ILE A 60 -3.32 -4.85 4.61
C ILE A 60 -3.53 -4.32 3.18
N LEU A 61 -2.55 -3.63 2.61
CA LEU A 61 -2.59 -3.15 1.23
C LEU A 61 -2.69 -4.33 0.25
N LEU A 62 -1.83 -5.35 0.40
CA LEU A 62 -1.82 -6.52 -0.48
C LEU A 62 -3.14 -7.31 -0.38
N GLN A 63 -3.68 -7.48 0.83
CA GLN A 63 -4.99 -8.12 1.02
C GLN A 63 -6.13 -7.34 0.34
N ARG A 64 -6.07 -6.01 0.31
CA ARG A 64 -7.08 -5.18 -0.36
C ARG A 64 -6.98 -5.20 -1.89
N LEU A 65 -5.79 -5.53 -2.40
CA LEU A 65 -5.51 -5.65 -3.82
C LEU A 65 -5.65 -7.09 -4.32
N ASP A 66 -6.05 -8.03 -3.46
CA ASP A 66 -6.10 -9.47 -3.78
C ASP A 66 -4.74 -10.01 -4.31
N LEU A 67 -3.62 -9.46 -3.80
CA LEU A 67 -2.25 -9.85 -4.15
C LEU A 67 -1.60 -10.79 -3.11
N ARG A 68 -2.41 -11.43 -2.26
CA ARG A 68 -1.96 -12.32 -1.18
C ARG A 68 -2.78 -13.61 -1.14
#